data_AF-A0A6H0WSR9-F1
#
_entry.id   AF-A0A6H0WSR9-F1
#
_cell.length_a   1.000
_cell.length_b   1.000
_cell.length_c   1.000
_cell.angle_alpha   90.00
_cell.angle_beta   90.00
_cell.angle_gamma   90.00
#
_symmetry.space_group_name_H-M   'P 1'
#
loop_
_entity.id
_entity.type
_entity.pdbx_description
1 polymer ?
#
loop_
_entity_poly.entity_id
_entity_poly.type
_entity_poly.pdbx_seq_one_letter_code
_entity_poly.pdbx_strand_id
1 'polypeptide(L)'
;MKVLFVIIIIVVILFALILLDIFMGRAGYKKNAYEPVFSKKKSDIELIHCGTDLVERMMKDISQAASSVHMMFFIMKNDEVSHKMYTLLKTKAEAGVSVYLLLDWAGCRTIKKTALKTMKNAGVHVHVMNQPRFPYFFFHMQKRNHRKIAVIDGKIGYIGGFNIAEEYLGKKAKFGNWEDYHLRMKGEGVHDLQTLFASDLKRNTGIALGSDVFPKLPQGNTSHKIYATDGYSLEKKYLANIALAKNRLTICTPYYIPSKPLQEALLNARKNGVSVRIIVPMKSDHPLVREAAFTYYSELLDAGCLIYRYYQGFYHVKAVIIDDHLSIIGTANFDKRSLFLNEEVNVEIDDEAFTREVYATIEEDIKKSELLTKTAFSKRTFRQRPAEWLGRALSYFL
;
A
#
# COMPACT_ATOMS: atom_id res chain seq x y z
N MET A 1 14.45 29.71 -34.78
CA MET A 1 13.65 30.29 -33.67
C MET A 1 12.15 30.01 -33.79
N LYS A 2 11.47 30.32 -34.91
CA LYS A 2 10.01 30.08 -35.06
C LYS A 2 9.58 28.62 -34.88
N VAL A 3 10.33 27.66 -35.44
CA VAL A 3 10.03 26.22 -35.30
C VAL A 3 10.15 25.74 -33.86
N LEU A 4 11.21 26.13 -33.14
CA LEU A 4 11.40 25.76 -31.73
C LEU A 4 10.27 26.31 -30.84
N PHE A 5 9.84 27.55 -31.09
CA PHE A 5 8.72 28.15 -30.37
C PHE A 5 7.41 27.39 -30.59
N VAL A 6 7.11 27.00 -31.83
CA VAL A 6 5.94 26.18 -32.16
C VAL A 6 6.01 24.81 -31.46
N ILE A 7 7.16 24.16 -31.45
CA ILE A 7 7.35 22.87 -30.76
C ILE A 7 7.07 23.01 -29.25
N ILE A 8 7.59 24.06 -28.61
CA ILE A 8 7.36 24.32 -27.18
C ILE A 8 5.87 24.50 -26.90
N ILE A 9 5.16 25.29 -27.72
CA ILE A 9 3.71 25.48 -27.57
C ILE A 9 2.96 24.16 -27.69
N ILE A 10 3.30 23.34 -28.69
CA ILE A 10 2.68 22.01 -28.87
C ILE A 10 2.88 21.14 -27.63
N VAL A 11 4.09 21.09 -27.09
CA VAL A 11 4.40 20.31 -25.88
C VAL A 11 3.59 20.80 -24.67
N VAL A 12 3.47 22.12 -24.49
CA VAL A 12 2.66 22.71 -23.40
C VAL A 12 1.18 22.35 -23.56
N ILE A 13 0.64 22.45 -24.77
CA ILE A 13 -0.76 22.08 -25.06
C ILE A 13 -0.99 20.60 -24.78
N LEU A 14 -0.11 19.71 -25.27
CA LEU A 14 -0.22 18.28 -25.02
C LEU A 14 -0.17 17.96 -23.52
N PHE A 15 0.72 18.59 -22.77
CA PHE A 15 0.79 18.43 -21.33
C PHE A 15 -0.49 18.91 -20.62
N ALA A 16 -1.02 20.07 -21.02
CA ALA A 16 -2.29 20.59 -20.49
C ALA A 16 -3.46 19.64 -20.78
N LEU A 17 -3.52 19.04 -21.98
CA LEU A 17 -4.52 18.04 -22.35
C LEU A 17 -4.41 16.76 -21.51
N ILE A 18 -3.19 16.30 -21.22
CA ILE A 18 -2.95 15.16 -20.32
C ILE A 18 -3.46 15.47 -18.90
N LEU A 19 -3.15 16.67 -18.38
CA LEU A 19 -3.63 17.08 -17.06
C LEU A 19 -5.16 17.21 -17.03
N LEU A 20 -5.77 17.72 -18.10
CA LEU A 20 -7.22 17.80 -18.23
C LEU A 20 -7.86 16.40 -18.29
N ASP A 21 -7.27 15.45 -19.03
CA ASP A 21 -7.69 14.04 -19.07
C ASP A 21 -7.67 13.42 -17.66
N ILE A 22 -6.57 13.60 -16.93
CA ILE A 22 -6.42 13.11 -15.55
C ILE A 22 -7.46 13.73 -14.63
N PHE A 23 -7.64 15.05 -14.69
CA PHE A 23 -8.58 15.78 -13.85
C PHE A 23 -10.04 15.36 -14.12
N MET A 24 -10.44 15.35 -15.38
CA MET A 24 -11.79 14.97 -15.80
C MET A 24 -12.05 13.48 -15.52
N GLY A 25 -11.07 12.62 -15.76
CA GLY A 25 -11.15 11.20 -15.46
C GLY A 25 -11.34 10.93 -13.97
N ARG A 26 -10.60 11.64 -13.12
CA ARG A 26 -10.78 11.59 -11.66
C ARG A 26 -12.16 12.08 -11.25
N ALA A 27 -12.60 13.25 -11.75
CA ALA A 27 -13.92 13.79 -11.44
C ALA A 27 -15.06 12.84 -11.84
N GLY A 28 -14.96 12.21 -13.02
CA GLY A 28 -15.91 11.20 -13.49
C GLY A 28 -15.87 9.93 -12.65
N TYR A 29 -14.68 9.45 -12.29
CA TYR A 29 -14.49 8.23 -11.51
C TYR A 29 -15.05 8.34 -10.08
N LYS A 30 -15.01 9.53 -9.46
CA LYS A 30 -15.51 9.77 -8.10
C LYS A 30 -16.92 9.21 -7.85
N LYS A 31 -17.80 9.26 -8.86
CA LYS A 31 -19.19 8.75 -8.76
C LYS A 31 -19.27 7.23 -8.60
N ASN A 32 -18.23 6.52 -9.03
CA ASN A 32 -18.13 5.07 -9.01
C ASN A 32 -17.11 4.57 -7.98
N ALA A 33 -16.54 5.46 -7.17
CA ALA A 33 -15.57 5.11 -6.15
C ALA A 33 -16.21 4.26 -5.06
N TYR A 34 -15.57 3.15 -4.69
CA TYR A 34 -16.03 2.29 -3.61
C TYR A 34 -15.11 2.41 -2.40
N GLU A 35 -15.51 3.21 -1.42
CA GLU A 35 -14.72 3.52 -0.22
C GLU A 35 -15.42 3.07 1.07
N PRO A 36 -15.64 1.75 1.26
CA PRO A 36 -16.35 1.25 2.43
C PRO A 36 -15.55 1.52 3.71
N VAL A 37 -16.31 1.84 4.77
CA VAL A 37 -15.83 1.81 6.16
C VAL A 37 -16.67 0.76 6.86
N PHE A 38 -16.05 -0.38 7.18
CA PHE A 38 -16.76 -1.49 7.80
C PHE A 38 -17.05 -1.18 9.28
N SER A 39 -17.99 -1.93 9.86
CA SER A 39 -18.28 -1.84 11.29
C SER A 39 -17.09 -2.34 12.11
N LYS A 40 -16.98 -1.88 13.36
CA LYS A 40 -15.99 -2.42 14.31
C LYS A 40 -16.28 -3.90 14.55
N LYS A 41 -15.24 -4.73 14.52
CA LYS A 41 -15.30 -6.20 14.60
C LYS A 41 -14.20 -6.73 15.51
N LYS A 42 -14.21 -8.04 15.78
CA LYS A 42 -13.06 -8.72 16.42
C LYS A 42 -12.56 -9.93 15.64
N SER A 43 -11.24 -10.01 15.53
CA SER A 43 -10.50 -11.08 14.86
C SER A 43 -9.28 -11.42 15.70
N ASP A 44 -8.74 -12.63 15.54
CA ASP A 44 -7.39 -12.93 15.99
C ASP A 44 -6.44 -12.45 14.89
N ILE A 45 -5.53 -11.54 15.22
CA ILE A 45 -4.66 -10.85 14.26
C ILE A 45 -3.21 -11.09 14.66
N GLU A 46 -2.39 -11.55 13.71
CA GLU A 46 -0.96 -11.75 13.84
C GLU A 46 -0.22 -10.73 12.96
N LEU A 47 0.79 -10.06 13.53
CA LEU A 47 1.74 -9.27 12.75
C LEU A 47 2.78 -10.19 12.10
N ILE A 48 2.99 -10.02 10.79
CA ILE A 48 4.07 -10.66 10.04
C ILE A 48 4.96 -9.55 9.50
N HIS A 49 6.21 -9.52 9.92
CA HIS A 49 7.19 -8.49 9.52
C HIS A 49 8.38 -9.09 8.75
N CYS A 50 8.26 -10.33 8.27
CA CYS A 50 9.26 -10.99 7.43
C CYS A 50 8.61 -11.56 6.16
N GLY A 51 9.14 -11.20 4.98
CA GLY A 51 8.56 -11.64 3.71
C GLY A 51 8.68 -13.15 3.46
N THR A 52 9.73 -13.80 3.96
CA THR A 52 9.87 -15.26 3.87
C THR A 52 8.79 -15.96 4.71
N ASP A 53 8.61 -15.56 5.96
CA ASP A 53 7.57 -16.09 6.84
C ASP A 53 6.16 -15.86 6.27
N LEU A 54 5.91 -14.66 5.70
CA LEU A 54 4.65 -14.36 5.01
C LEU A 54 4.36 -15.37 3.89
N VAL A 55 5.29 -15.57 2.97
CA VAL A 55 5.08 -16.46 1.82
C VAL A 55 4.93 -17.89 2.26
N GLU A 56 5.74 -18.36 3.21
CA GLU A 56 5.66 -19.73 3.73
C GLU A 56 4.30 -19.99 4.39
N ARG A 57 3.84 -19.10 5.27
CA ARG A 57 2.52 -19.21 5.92
C ARG A 57 1.39 -19.15 4.90
N MET A 58 1.43 -18.18 3.98
CA MET A 58 0.38 -18.02 2.98
C MET A 58 0.30 -19.23 2.05
N MET A 59 1.43 -19.74 1.57
CA MET A 59 1.46 -20.96 0.75
C MET A 59 1.00 -22.18 1.54
N LYS A 60 1.33 -22.28 2.84
CA LYS A 60 0.82 -23.35 3.69
C LYS A 60 -0.70 -23.28 3.81
N ASP A 61 -1.26 -22.12 4.14
CA ASP A 61 -2.71 -21.94 4.26
C ASP A 61 -3.42 -22.21 2.92
N ILE A 62 -2.88 -21.74 1.79
CA ILE A 62 -3.40 -22.05 0.44
C ILE A 62 -3.33 -23.55 0.14
N SER A 63 -2.23 -24.23 0.51
CA SER A 63 -2.09 -25.68 0.30
C SER A 63 -3.10 -26.52 1.09
N GLN A 64 -3.67 -25.95 2.15
CA GLN A 64 -4.73 -26.56 2.96
C GLN A 64 -6.14 -26.13 2.55
N ALA A 65 -6.27 -25.16 1.63
CA ALA A 65 -7.56 -24.65 1.17
C ALA A 65 -8.43 -25.77 0.59
N ALA A 66 -9.70 -25.78 0.98
CA ALA A 66 -10.68 -26.80 0.60
C ALA A 66 -11.84 -26.27 -0.26
N SER A 67 -12.12 -24.97 -0.23
CA SER A 67 -13.25 -24.37 -0.96
C SER A 67 -12.83 -23.25 -1.89
N SER A 68 -12.01 -22.30 -1.44
CA SER A 68 -11.68 -21.12 -2.24
C SER A 68 -10.35 -20.46 -1.90
N VAL A 69 -9.74 -19.84 -2.89
CA VAL A 69 -8.54 -18.99 -2.76
C VAL A 69 -8.76 -17.74 -3.59
N HIS A 70 -8.91 -16.60 -2.91
CA HIS A 70 -9.17 -15.30 -3.53
C HIS A 70 -8.01 -14.36 -3.24
N MET A 71 -7.22 -14.05 -4.26
CA MET A 71 -6.01 -13.24 -4.12
C MET A 71 -6.06 -12.00 -5.00
N MET A 72 -5.68 -10.86 -4.43
CA MET A 72 -5.54 -9.60 -5.14
C MET A 72 -4.23 -8.95 -4.75
N PHE A 73 -3.37 -8.66 -5.72
CA PHE A 73 -2.05 -8.06 -5.47
C PHE A 73 -1.72 -6.98 -6.50
N PHE A 74 -1.03 -5.94 -6.03
CA PHE A 74 -0.44 -4.94 -6.91
C PHE A 74 0.66 -5.56 -7.79
N ILE A 75 1.67 -6.19 -7.18
CA ILE A 75 2.77 -6.83 -7.89
C ILE A 75 2.79 -8.34 -7.61
N MET A 76 2.82 -9.11 -8.69
CA MET A 76 3.40 -10.45 -8.72
C MET A 76 4.34 -10.51 -9.92
N LYS A 77 5.58 -10.96 -9.72
CA LYS A 77 6.62 -10.94 -10.78
C LYS A 77 6.73 -12.27 -11.52
N ASN A 78 7.69 -12.34 -12.43
CA ASN A 78 8.12 -13.56 -13.11
C ASN A 78 9.45 -14.04 -12.51
N ASP A 79 9.41 -14.51 -11.26
CA ASP A 79 10.55 -15.02 -10.49
C ASP A 79 10.19 -16.32 -9.76
N GLU A 80 11.15 -16.95 -9.07
CA GLU A 80 10.99 -18.31 -8.53
C GLU A 80 9.85 -18.39 -7.51
N VAL A 81 9.78 -17.41 -6.59
CA VAL A 81 8.73 -17.38 -5.55
C VAL A 81 7.35 -17.19 -6.17
N SER A 82 7.21 -16.31 -7.16
CA SER A 82 5.95 -16.12 -7.88
C SER A 82 5.56 -17.38 -8.65
N HIS A 83 6.52 -18.07 -9.28
CA HIS A 83 6.25 -19.33 -9.99
C HIS A 83 5.81 -20.46 -9.06
N LYS A 84 6.36 -20.55 -7.85
CA LYS A 84 5.89 -21.49 -6.81
C LYS A 84 4.44 -21.17 -6.41
N MET A 85 4.11 -19.90 -6.20
CA MET A 85 2.75 -19.47 -5.91
C MET A 85 1.80 -19.80 -7.08
N TYR A 86 2.16 -19.47 -8.33
CA TYR A 86 1.34 -19.81 -9.50
C TYR A 86 1.13 -21.32 -9.64
N THR A 87 2.14 -22.12 -9.34
CA THR A 87 2.04 -23.58 -9.39
C THR A 87 1.05 -24.09 -8.36
N LEU A 88 1.14 -23.60 -7.12
CA LEU A 88 0.20 -23.95 -6.06
C LEU A 88 -1.25 -23.57 -6.40
N LEU A 89 -1.47 -22.37 -6.94
CA LEU A 89 -2.80 -21.91 -7.36
C LEU A 89 -3.40 -22.79 -8.46
N LYS A 90 -2.59 -23.20 -9.45
CA LYS A 90 -3.03 -24.16 -10.49
C LYS A 90 -3.41 -25.50 -9.89
N THR A 91 -2.54 -26.08 -9.04
CA THR A 91 -2.81 -27.37 -8.39
C THR A 91 -4.10 -27.33 -7.57
N LYS A 92 -4.39 -26.19 -6.92
CA LYS A 92 -5.65 -26.01 -6.19
C LYS A 92 -6.86 -25.93 -7.10
N ALA A 93 -6.77 -25.18 -8.19
CA ALA A 93 -7.84 -25.11 -9.19
C ALA A 93 -8.12 -26.48 -9.84
N GLU A 94 -7.07 -27.23 -10.19
CA GLU A 94 -7.17 -28.60 -10.72
C GLU A 94 -7.79 -29.58 -9.72
N ALA A 95 -7.59 -29.34 -8.42
CA ALA A 95 -8.23 -30.09 -7.34
C ALA A 95 -9.68 -29.64 -7.04
N GLY A 96 -10.25 -28.72 -7.83
CA GLY A 96 -11.63 -28.26 -7.70
C GLY A 96 -11.85 -27.10 -6.72
N VAL A 97 -10.78 -26.52 -6.16
CA VAL A 97 -10.88 -25.31 -5.33
C VAL A 97 -11.18 -24.11 -6.22
N SER A 98 -12.10 -23.23 -5.81
CA SER A 98 -12.40 -22.00 -6.56
C SER A 98 -11.28 -20.98 -6.40
N VAL A 99 -10.46 -20.77 -7.43
CA VAL A 99 -9.29 -19.88 -7.36
C VAL A 99 -9.48 -18.65 -8.24
N TYR A 100 -9.49 -17.46 -7.61
CA TYR A 100 -9.47 -16.18 -8.30
C TYR A 100 -8.19 -15.40 -7.99
N LEU A 101 -7.57 -14.86 -9.04
CA LEU A 101 -6.38 -14.01 -8.94
C LEU A 101 -6.61 -12.69 -9.67
N LEU A 102 -6.66 -11.60 -8.91
CA LEU A 102 -6.76 -10.23 -9.40
C LEU A 102 -5.39 -9.56 -9.35
N LEU A 103 -4.98 -8.96 -10.46
CA LEU A 103 -3.68 -8.32 -10.60
C LEU A 103 -3.84 -6.89 -11.11
N ASP A 104 -3.09 -5.93 -10.59
CA ASP A 104 -3.07 -4.59 -11.16
C ASP A 104 -2.29 -4.56 -12.49
N TRP A 105 -2.84 -3.89 -13.50
CA TRP A 105 -2.22 -3.78 -14.82
C TRP A 105 -0.78 -3.27 -14.79
N ALA A 106 -0.46 -2.29 -13.94
CA ALA A 106 0.87 -1.70 -13.92
C ALA A 106 1.88 -2.64 -13.23
N GLY A 107 1.48 -3.30 -12.14
CA GLY A 107 2.37 -4.17 -11.38
C GLY A 107 2.57 -5.57 -12.01
N CYS A 108 1.64 -6.02 -12.86
CA CYS A 108 1.71 -7.35 -13.49
C CYS A 108 2.35 -7.36 -14.89
N ARG A 109 2.90 -6.24 -15.37
CA ARG A 109 3.45 -6.10 -16.74
C ARG A 109 4.60 -7.06 -17.05
N THR A 110 5.29 -7.55 -16.02
CA THR A 110 6.44 -8.45 -16.15
C THR A 110 6.04 -9.93 -16.25
N ILE A 111 4.78 -10.27 -15.96
CA ILE A 111 4.29 -11.65 -16.04
C ILE A 111 4.21 -12.07 -17.52
N LYS A 112 4.79 -13.23 -17.84
CA LYS A 112 4.72 -13.79 -19.19
C LYS A 112 3.28 -14.15 -19.56
N LYS A 113 2.85 -13.81 -20.77
CA LYS A 113 1.51 -14.20 -21.30
C LYS A 113 1.27 -15.71 -21.23
N THR A 114 2.33 -16.52 -21.41
CA THR A 114 2.28 -17.97 -21.27
C THR A 114 1.92 -18.41 -19.86
N ALA A 115 2.46 -17.77 -18.82
CA ALA A 115 2.12 -18.07 -17.42
C ALA A 115 0.65 -17.74 -17.10
N LEU A 116 0.14 -16.61 -17.60
CA LEU A 116 -1.28 -16.27 -17.46
C LEU A 116 -2.17 -17.30 -18.18
N LYS A 117 -1.78 -17.73 -19.38
CA LYS A 117 -2.52 -18.74 -20.15
C LYS A 117 -2.54 -20.09 -19.45
N THR A 118 -1.41 -20.56 -18.92
CA THR A 118 -1.35 -21.85 -18.21
C THR A 118 -2.15 -21.84 -16.92
N MET A 119 -2.16 -20.73 -16.18
CA MET A 119 -3.04 -20.59 -15.01
C MET A 119 -4.53 -20.68 -15.40
N LYS A 120 -4.95 -19.95 -16.44
CA LYS A 120 -6.33 -20.00 -16.94
C LYS A 120 -6.73 -21.40 -17.41
N ASN A 121 -5.85 -22.09 -18.13
CA ASN A 121 -6.10 -23.44 -18.61
C ASN A 121 -6.24 -24.47 -17.46
N ALA A 122 -5.59 -24.21 -16.32
CA ALA A 122 -5.71 -25.03 -15.11
C ALA A 122 -6.96 -24.69 -14.26
N GLY A 123 -7.82 -23.77 -14.72
CA GLY A 123 -9.04 -23.38 -14.02
C GLY A 123 -8.91 -22.16 -13.10
N VAL A 124 -7.75 -21.50 -13.06
CA VAL A 124 -7.59 -20.27 -12.26
C VAL A 124 -8.26 -19.08 -12.97
N HIS A 125 -9.15 -18.38 -12.27
CA HIS A 125 -9.80 -17.17 -12.75
C HIS A 125 -8.87 -15.95 -12.61
N VAL A 126 -8.00 -15.74 -13.60
CA VAL A 126 -7.03 -14.64 -13.61
C VAL A 126 -7.57 -13.40 -14.32
N HIS A 127 -7.64 -12.26 -13.61
CA HIS A 127 -8.10 -10.98 -14.14
C HIS A 127 -7.11 -9.84 -13.88
N VAL A 128 -6.93 -8.98 -14.87
CA VAL A 128 -6.05 -7.80 -14.78
C VAL A 128 -6.90 -6.54 -14.67
N MET A 129 -6.77 -5.82 -13.56
CA MET A 129 -7.54 -4.63 -13.19
C MET A 129 -6.86 -3.34 -13.65
N ASN A 130 -7.62 -2.24 -13.65
CA ASN A 130 -7.13 -0.87 -13.94
C ASN A 130 -6.33 -0.76 -15.26
N GLN A 131 -6.76 -1.48 -16.30
CA GLN A 131 -6.17 -1.36 -17.64
C GLN A 131 -6.47 0.02 -18.25
N PRO A 132 -5.51 0.65 -18.95
CA PRO A 132 -5.73 1.89 -19.69
C PRO A 132 -6.84 1.74 -20.72
N ARG A 133 -7.79 2.68 -20.73
CA ARG A 133 -8.95 2.69 -21.63
C ARG A 133 -9.48 4.11 -21.85
N PHE A 134 -10.29 4.28 -22.89
CA PHE A 134 -10.99 5.52 -23.19
C PHE A 134 -12.44 5.50 -22.67
N PRO A 135 -13.04 6.67 -22.37
CA PRO A 135 -12.37 7.97 -22.22
C PRO A 135 -11.45 8.01 -20.99
N TYR A 136 -10.58 9.03 -20.91
CA TYR A 136 -9.65 9.27 -19.79
C TYR A 136 -8.45 8.32 -19.71
N PHE A 137 -7.75 8.15 -20.83
CA PHE A 137 -6.67 7.16 -20.95
C PHE A 137 -5.53 7.41 -19.96
N PHE A 138 -5.13 8.66 -19.77
CA PHE A 138 -4.03 9.03 -18.87
C PHE A 138 -4.45 8.91 -17.40
N PHE A 139 -5.71 9.20 -17.06
CA PHE A 139 -6.24 8.90 -15.73
C PHE A 139 -6.15 7.40 -15.41
N HIS A 140 -6.64 6.53 -16.29
CA HIS A 140 -6.58 5.08 -16.10
C HIS A 140 -5.13 4.58 -16.00
N MET A 141 -4.22 5.16 -16.79
CA MET A 141 -2.79 4.89 -16.66
C MET A 141 -2.19 5.33 -15.32
N GLN A 142 -2.83 6.20 -14.55
CA GLN A 142 -2.36 6.61 -13.22
C GLN A 142 -3.02 5.83 -12.08
N LYS A 143 -4.23 5.33 -12.24
CA LYS A 143 -4.91 4.58 -11.18
C LYS A 143 -4.23 3.23 -10.92
N ARG A 144 -4.12 2.84 -9.65
CA ARG A 144 -3.56 1.54 -9.23
C ARG A 144 -4.49 0.88 -8.24
N ASN A 145 -4.68 -0.42 -8.37
CA ASN A 145 -5.12 -1.24 -7.26
C ASN A 145 -3.87 -1.58 -6.46
N HIS A 146 -3.68 -0.88 -5.34
CA HIS A 146 -2.52 -1.06 -4.48
C HIS A 146 -2.84 -1.99 -3.30
N ARG A 147 -4.03 -2.60 -3.29
CA ARG A 147 -4.47 -3.56 -2.28
C ARG A 147 -3.74 -4.89 -2.45
N LYS A 148 -3.44 -5.54 -1.33
CA LYS A 148 -2.73 -6.83 -1.26
C LYS A 148 -3.51 -7.70 -0.28
N ILE A 149 -4.50 -8.40 -0.80
CA ILE A 149 -5.46 -9.20 -0.03
C ILE A 149 -5.34 -10.66 -0.48
N ALA A 150 -5.29 -11.58 0.48
CA ALA A 150 -5.60 -12.98 0.21
C ALA A 150 -6.67 -13.47 1.19
N VAL A 151 -7.72 -14.11 0.68
CA VAL A 151 -8.74 -14.77 1.48
C VAL A 151 -8.77 -16.25 1.12
N ILE A 152 -8.56 -17.11 2.11
CA ILE A 152 -8.55 -18.56 1.96
C ILE A 152 -9.78 -19.14 2.67
N ASP A 153 -10.59 -19.89 1.91
CA ASP A 153 -11.84 -20.53 2.32
C ASP A 153 -12.85 -19.59 2.99
N GLY A 154 -12.73 -18.28 2.78
CA GLY A 154 -13.49 -17.27 3.51
C GLY A 154 -13.19 -17.22 5.02
N LYS A 155 -12.14 -17.91 5.50
CA LYS A 155 -11.82 -18.13 6.93
C LYS A 155 -10.51 -17.52 7.39
N ILE A 156 -9.55 -17.38 6.48
CA ILE A 156 -8.23 -16.79 6.75
C ILE A 156 -8.05 -15.60 5.82
N GLY A 157 -7.65 -14.46 6.37
CA GLY A 157 -7.40 -13.23 5.65
C GLY A 157 -5.95 -12.78 5.79
N TYR A 158 -5.38 -12.26 4.72
CA TYR A 158 -4.09 -11.57 4.69
C TYR A 158 -4.27 -10.17 4.14
N ILE A 159 -3.59 -9.19 4.78
CA ILE A 159 -3.59 -7.80 4.34
C ILE A 159 -2.33 -7.06 4.79
N GLY A 160 -1.66 -6.32 3.90
CA GLY A 160 -0.51 -5.49 4.27
C GLY A 160 0.37 -5.05 3.10
N GLY A 161 1.61 -4.65 3.37
CA GLY A 161 2.46 -3.96 2.39
C GLY A 161 3.22 -4.85 1.39
N PHE A 162 3.54 -6.09 1.77
CA PHE A 162 4.32 -7.00 0.93
C PHE A 162 3.60 -7.40 -0.38
N ASN A 163 4.35 -7.40 -1.48
CA ASN A 163 3.96 -8.04 -2.73
C ASN A 163 4.62 -9.43 -2.85
N ILE A 164 4.27 -10.18 -3.91
CA ILE A 164 4.89 -11.48 -4.19
C ILE A 164 6.00 -11.31 -5.24
N ALA A 165 7.24 -11.20 -4.78
CA ALA A 165 8.44 -11.26 -5.62
C ALA A 165 9.70 -11.49 -4.74
N GLU A 166 10.80 -11.93 -5.33
CA GLU A 166 12.03 -12.29 -4.63
C GLU A 166 12.65 -11.14 -3.81
N GLU A 167 12.47 -9.90 -4.25
CA GLU A 167 12.96 -8.72 -3.51
C GLU A 167 12.32 -8.57 -2.13
N TYR A 168 11.06 -8.97 -1.98
CA TYR A 168 10.33 -8.94 -0.71
C TYR A 168 10.81 -10.02 0.27
N LEU A 169 11.56 -11.02 -0.23
CA LEU A 169 12.23 -12.04 0.58
C LEU A 169 13.70 -11.67 0.86
N GLY A 170 14.11 -10.44 0.54
CA GLY A 170 15.48 -9.98 0.71
C GLY A 170 16.49 -10.57 -0.29
N LYS A 171 16.02 -11.26 -1.35
CA LYS A 171 16.89 -11.95 -2.32
C LYS A 171 17.51 -11.03 -3.38
N LYS A 172 17.24 -9.72 -3.36
CA LYS A 172 17.87 -8.75 -4.26
C LYS A 172 18.92 -7.91 -3.55
N ALA A 173 20.18 -8.13 -3.90
CA ALA A 173 21.34 -7.44 -3.33
C ALA A 173 21.22 -5.90 -3.34
N LYS A 174 20.61 -5.31 -4.39
CA LYS A 174 20.36 -3.87 -4.49
C LYS A 174 19.62 -3.32 -3.26
N PHE A 175 18.60 -4.05 -2.79
CA PHE A 175 17.74 -3.62 -1.70
C PHE A 175 18.25 -4.14 -0.36
N GLY A 176 18.75 -5.38 -0.30
CA GLY A 176 19.05 -6.07 0.96
C GLY A 176 17.77 -6.61 1.57
N ASN A 177 17.68 -6.64 2.91
CA ASN A 177 16.44 -7.00 3.58
C ASN A 177 15.29 -6.05 3.19
N TRP A 178 14.10 -6.59 3.00
CA TRP A 178 12.90 -5.81 2.69
C TRP A 178 12.00 -5.81 3.91
N GLU A 179 11.98 -4.69 4.64
CA GLU A 179 11.19 -4.55 5.86
C GLU A 179 9.80 -4.01 5.49
N ASP A 180 8.76 -4.74 5.84
CA ASP A 180 7.37 -4.37 5.60
C ASP A 180 6.47 -5.12 6.58
N TYR A 181 5.23 -4.69 6.78
CA TYR A 181 4.28 -5.33 7.69
C TYR A 181 3.08 -5.91 6.93
N HIS A 182 2.70 -7.12 7.34
CA HIS A 182 1.49 -7.81 6.91
C HIS A 182 0.72 -8.28 8.12
N LEU A 183 -0.59 -8.38 7.97
CA LEU A 183 -1.47 -8.95 8.96
C LEU A 183 -2.02 -10.26 8.41
N ARG A 184 -1.98 -11.29 9.25
CA ARG A 184 -2.77 -12.51 9.05
C ARG A 184 -3.88 -12.50 10.08
N MET A 185 -5.11 -12.81 9.67
CA MET A 185 -6.26 -12.77 10.58
C MET A 185 -7.23 -13.93 10.38
N LYS A 186 -7.88 -14.29 11.48
CA LYS A 186 -9.04 -15.21 11.54
C LYS A 186 -10.16 -14.55 12.32
N GLY A 187 -11.40 -14.70 11.87
CA GLY A 187 -12.57 -14.09 12.50
C GLY A 187 -13.26 -13.06 11.61
N GLU A 188 -14.14 -12.25 12.20
CA GLU A 188 -15.14 -11.45 11.48
C GLU A 188 -14.56 -10.49 10.42
N GLY A 189 -13.31 -10.04 10.59
CA GLY A 189 -12.61 -9.16 9.64
C GLY A 189 -12.32 -9.81 8.29
N VAL A 190 -12.26 -11.15 8.24
CA VAL A 190 -12.05 -11.89 6.97
C VAL A 190 -13.22 -11.65 6.00
N HIS A 191 -14.44 -11.49 6.52
CA HIS A 191 -15.59 -11.13 5.67
C HIS A 191 -15.43 -9.76 5.02
N ASP A 192 -14.84 -8.76 5.70
CA ASP A 192 -14.63 -7.44 5.10
C ASP A 192 -13.62 -7.50 3.95
N LEU A 193 -12.52 -8.26 4.14
CA LEU A 193 -11.55 -8.52 3.07
C LEU A 193 -12.19 -9.28 1.90
N GLN A 194 -13.04 -10.26 2.18
CA GLN A 194 -13.78 -11.02 1.17
C GLN A 194 -14.79 -10.14 0.41
N THR A 195 -15.47 -9.22 1.11
CA THR A 195 -16.38 -8.24 0.51
C THR A 195 -15.62 -7.27 -0.39
N LEU A 196 -14.46 -6.76 0.05
CA LEU A 196 -13.60 -5.92 -0.79
C LEU A 196 -13.16 -6.64 -2.06
N PHE A 197 -12.67 -7.87 -1.91
CA PHE A 197 -12.28 -8.71 -3.04
C PHE A 197 -13.44 -8.93 -4.02
N ALA A 198 -14.61 -9.31 -3.52
CA ALA A 198 -15.80 -9.57 -4.33
C ALA A 198 -16.28 -8.29 -5.06
N SER A 199 -16.18 -7.13 -4.40
CA SER A 199 -16.51 -5.84 -5.01
C SER A 199 -15.56 -5.49 -6.16
N ASP A 200 -14.25 -5.66 -5.96
CA ASP A 200 -13.25 -5.41 -7.01
C ASP A 200 -13.40 -6.39 -8.17
N LEU A 201 -13.67 -7.68 -7.91
CA LEU A 201 -13.98 -8.67 -8.94
C LEU A 201 -15.22 -8.23 -9.75
N LYS A 202 -16.32 -7.91 -9.08
CA LYS A 202 -17.58 -7.52 -9.75
C LYS A 202 -17.42 -6.25 -10.57
N ARG A 203 -16.75 -5.23 -10.04
CA ARG A 203 -16.51 -3.97 -10.76
C ARG A 203 -15.64 -4.14 -12.00
N ASN A 204 -14.67 -5.06 -11.97
CA ASN A 204 -13.74 -5.26 -13.08
C ASN A 204 -14.22 -6.31 -14.11
N THR A 205 -15.11 -7.22 -13.73
CA THR A 205 -15.46 -8.38 -14.57
C THR A 205 -16.96 -8.63 -14.74
N GLY A 206 -17.80 -8.01 -13.90
CA GLY A 206 -19.23 -8.33 -13.80
C GLY A 206 -19.55 -9.59 -12.99
N ILE A 207 -18.54 -10.39 -12.62
CA ILE A 207 -18.73 -11.64 -11.86
C ILE A 207 -19.06 -11.30 -10.40
N ALA A 208 -20.19 -11.81 -9.91
CA ALA A 208 -20.55 -11.75 -8.50
C ALA A 208 -20.29 -13.11 -7.84
N LEU A 209 -19.56 -13.12 -6.72
CA LEU A 209 -19.40 -14.32 -5.91
C LEU A 209 -20.71 -14.65 -5.18
N GLY A 210 -20.97 -15.94 -4.98
CA GLY A 210 -22.13 -16.42 -4.23
C GLY A 210 -21.97 -16.21 -2.71
N SER A 211 -23.01 -16.55 -1.95
CA SER A 211 -22.98 -16.47 -0.48
C SER A 211 -22.15 -17.57 0.17
N ASP A 212 -21.82 -18.63 -0.57
CA ASP A 212 -21.03 -19.78 -0.15
C ASP A 212 -19.59 -19.41 0.26
N VAL A 213 -19.05 -18.31 -0.26
CA VAL A 213 -17.71 -17.81 0.10
C VAL A 213 -17.67 -17.03 1.42
N PHE A 214 -18.81 -16.90 2.11
CA PHE A 214 -18.95 -16.21 3.40
C PHE A 214 -19.40 -17.19 4.50
N PRO A 215 -18.53 -18.12 4.94
CA PRO A 215 -18.87 -19.06 6.01
C PRO A 215 -19.09 -18.32 7.33
N LYS A 216 -19.78 -18.95 8.29
CA LYS A 216 -19.84 -18.42 9.66
C LYS A 216 -18.42 -18.38 10.25
N LEU A 217 -18.06 -17.25 10.84
CA LEU A 217 -16.76 -17.03 11.46
C LEU A 217 -16.90 -16.84 12.97
N PRO A 218 -15.98 -17.38 13.77
CA PRO A 218 -15.92 -17.07 15.18
C PRO A 218 -15.51 -15.60 15.38
N GLN A 219 -15.89 -15.05 16.53
CA GLN A 219 -15.35 -13.78 16.98
C GLN A 219 -13.94 -14.01 17.54
N GLY A 220 -12.99 -13.16 17.15
CA GLY A 220 -11.64 -13.19 17.73
C GLY A 220 -11.49 -12.23 18.92
N ASN A 221 -10.25 -12.00 19.34
CA ASN A 221 -9.97 -11.21 20.54
C ASN A 221 -9.64 -9.73 20.26
N THR A 222 -8.99 -9.44 19.13
CA THR A 222 -8.46 -8.12 18.80
C THR A 222 -9.51 -7.25 18.11
N SER A 223 -9.80 -6.08 18.68
CA SER A 223 -10.78 -5.17 18.09
C SER A 223 -10.17 -4.36 16.95
N HIS A 224 -10.90 -4.27 15.84
CA HIS A 224 -10.40 -3.61 14.64
C HIS A 224 -11.55 -3.10 13.77
N LYS A 225 -11.19 -2.23 12.82
CA LYS A 225 -12.05 -1.70 11.78
C LYS A 225 -11.28 -1.64 10.47
N ILE A 226 -11.83 -2.24 9.42
CA ILE A 226 -11.26 -2.18 8.08
C ILE A 226 -11.89 -1.02 7.32
N TYR A 227 -11.08 -0.33 6.54
CA TYR A 227 -11.58 0.63 5.57
C TYR A 227 -10.78 0.60 4.27
N ALA A 228 -11.45 0.87 3.17
CA ALA A 228 -10.82 1.03 1.88
C ALA A 228 -11.11 2.41 1.30
N THR A 229 -10.22 2.83 0.40
CA THR A 229 -10.26 4.11 -0.29
C THR A 229 -9.95 3.85 -1.75
N ASP A 230 -10.48 4.70 -2.62
CA ASP A 230 -10.18 4.81 -4.05
C ASP A 230 -9.47 6.15 -4.32
N GLY A 231 -8.90 6.75 -3.27
CA GLY A 231 -8.16 8.00 -3.29
C GLY A 231 -9.02 9.23 -3.07
N TYR A 232 -10.09 9.17 -2.28
CA TYR A 232 -10.92 10.34 -1.93
C TYR A 232 -11.09 10.57 -0.43
N SER A 233 -11.11 9.51 0.40
CA SER A 233 -11.38 9.63 1.84
C SER A 233 -10.16 9.47 2.75
N LEU A 234 -9.01 9.00 2.23
CA LEU A 234 -7.85 8.65 3.06
C LEU A 234 -7.29 9.85 3.84
N GLU A 235 -7.15 11.01 3.19
CA GLU A 235 -6.64 12.22 3.85
C GLU A 235 -7.48 12.60 5.07
N LYS A 236 -8.81 12.60 4.92
CA LYS A 236 -9.74 12.90 6.02
C LYS A 236 -9.60 11.90 7.17
N LYS A 237 -9.40 10.62 6.87
CA LYS A 237 -9.20 9.58 7.88
C LYS A 237 -7.88 9.77 8.63
N TYR A 238 -6.78 10.03 7.92
CA TYR A 238 -5.50 10.32 8.57
C TYR A 238 -5.55 11.60 9.41
N LEU A 239 -6.21 12.66 8.95
CA LEU A 239 -6.40 13.87 9.76
C LEU A 239 -7.18 13.58 11.05
N ALA A 240 -8.27 12.81 10.97
CA ALA A 240 -9.04 12.41 12.14
C ALA A 240 -8.19 11.59 13.12
N ASN A 241 -7.40 10.65 12.62
CA ASN A 241 -6.58 9.77 13.45
C ASN A 241 -5.41 10.53 14.09
N ILE A 242 -4.74 11.42 13.36
CA ILE A 242 -3.68 12.29 13.90
C ILE A 242 -4.22 13.17 15.04
N ALA A 243 -5.45 13.66 14.92
CA ALA A 243 -6.09 14.48 15.96
C ALA A 243 -6.36 13.72 17.27
N LEU A 244 -6.33 12.38 17.27
CA LEU A 244 -6.49 11.56 18.47
C LEU A 244 -5.21 11.46 19.31
N ALA A 245 -4.04 11.74 18.73
CA ALA A 245 -2.76 11.53 19.39
C ALA A 245 -2.57 12.48 20.58
N LYS A 246 -2.27 11.92 21.76
CA LYS A 246 -2.05 12.71 22.99
C LYS A 246 -0.58 12.74 23.41
N ASN A 247 0.12 11.62 23.26
CA ASN A 247 1.49 11.44 23.76
C ASN A 247 2.47 11.17 22.62
N ARG A 248 2.11 10.28 21.67
CA ARG A 248 3.02 9.81 20.63
C ARG A 248 2.30 9.54 19.32
N LEU A 249 2.96 9.89 18.23
CA LEU A 249 2.56 9.57 16.86
C LEU A 249 3.78 9.07 16.09
N THR A 250 3.74 7.82 15.63
CA THR A 250 4.83 7.23 14.82
C THR A 250 4.31 6.86 13.45
N ILE A 251 4.94 7.39 12.39
CA ILE A 251 4.60 7.12 11.00
C ILE A 251 5.73 6.34 10.35
N CYS A 252 5.42 5.16 9.85
CA CYS A 252 6.30 4.31 9.07
C CYS A 252 5.83 4.33 7.62
N THR A 253 6.68 4.80 6.71
CA THR A 253 6.32 4.91 5.29
C THR A 253 7.56 4.78 4.40
N PRO A 254 7.50 4.11 3.24
CA PRO A 254 8.58 4.23 2.26
C PRO A 254 8.69 5.64 1.69
N TYR A 255 7.57 6.35 1.60
CA TYR A 255 7.44 7.61 0.89
C TYR A 255 6.73 8.62 1.78
N TYR A 256 7.43 9.67 2.17
CA TYR A 256 6.87 10.78 2.94
C TYR A 256 6.66 11.98 2.01
N ILE A 257 5.49 12.04 1.38
CA ILE A 257 5.09 13.12 0.47
C ILE A 257 3.67 13.54 0.83
N PRO A 258 3.45 14.13 2.02
CA PRO A 258 2.12 14.43 2.48
C PRO A 258 1.42 15.51 1.65
N SER A 259 0.12 15.62 1.84
CA SER A 259 -0.61 16.83 1.47
C SER A 259 -0.28 17.98 2.44
N LYS A 260 -0.63 19.20 2.06
CA LYS A 260 -0.46 20.37 2.94
C LYS A 260 -1.26 20.21 4.26
N PRO A 261 -2.55 19.79 4.25
CA PRO A 261 -3.28 19.56 5.51
C PRO A 261 -2.62 18.53 6.43
N LEU A 262 -2.11 17.42 5.89
CA LEU A 262 -1.44 16.40 6.71
C LEU A 262 -0.12 16.90 7.30
N GLN A 263 0.68 17.62 6.51
CA GLN A 263 1.90 18.25 7.01
C GLN A 263 1.58 19.20 8.17
N GLU A 264 0.60 20.09 8.01
CA GLU A 264 0.17 21.04 9.05
C GLU A 264 -0.37 20.31 10.30
N ALA A 265 -1.12 19.23 10.13
CA ALA A 265 -1.61 18.42 11.25
C ALA A 265 -0.48 17.83 12.09
N LEU A 266 0.60 17.35 11.46
CA LEU A 266 1.77 16.81 12.17
C LEU A 266 2.55 17.91 12.91
N LEU A 267 2.72 19.07 12.30
CA LEU A 267 3.36 20.22 12.95
C LEU A 267 2.54 20.70 14.15
N ASN A 268 1.21 20.73 14.02
CA ASN A 268 0.30 21.10 15.11
C ASN A 268 0.31 20.06 16.24
N ALA A 269 0.30 18.77 15.93
CA ALA A 269 0.44 17.72 16.93
C ALA A 269 1.74 17.89 17.73
N ARG A 270 2.85 18.14 17.03
CA ARG A 270 4.14 18.39 17.68
C ARG A 270 4.14 19.66 18.55
N LYS A 271 3.50 20.74 18.09
CA LYS A 271 3.32 21.98 18.86
C LYS A 271 2.50 21.76 20.14
N ASN A 272 1.55 20.83 20.11
CA ASN A 272 0.73 20.44 21.25
C ASN A 272 1.41 19.43 22.20
N GLY A 273 2.70 19.15 22.01
CA GLY A 273 3.48 18.30 22.91
C GLY A 273 3.54 16.81 22.52
N VAL A 274 2.87 16.39 21.43
CA VAL A 274 2.95 15.02 20.94
C VAL A 274 4.35 14.72 20.40
N SER A 275 4.93 13.58 20.79
CA SER A 275 6.17 13.08 20.19
C SER A 275 5.89 12.54 18.79
N VAL A 276 6.27 13.28 17.75
CA VAL A 276 6.09 12.88 16.35
C VAL A 276 7.37 12.27 15.81
N ARG A 277 7.30 10.99 15.41
CA ARG A 277 8.40 10.21 14.83
C ARG A 277 8.03 9.73 13.44
N ILE A 278 8.95 9.84 12.50
CA ILE A 278 8.78 9.39 11.12
C ILE A 278 9.94 8.47 10.76
N ILE A 279 9.65 7.28 10.26
CA ILE A 279 10.64 6.31 9.78
C ILE A 279 10.49 6.15 8.28
N VAL A 280 11.59 6.34 7.57
CA VAL A 280 11.69 6.31 6.10
C VAL A 280 12.93 5.52 5.68
N PRO A 281 12.97 4.98 4.46
CA PRO A 281 14.15 4.29 3.96
C PRO A 281 15.28 5.28 3.66
N MET A 282 16.52 4.88 3.95
CA MET A 282 17.71 5.61 3.49
C MET A 282 17.98 5.36 1.98
N LYS A 283 17.66 4.15 1.51
CA LYS A 283 17.76 3.75 0.10
C LYS A 283 16.49 4.16 -0.66
N SER A 284 16.63 4.50 -1.95
CA SER A 284 15.50 4.79 -2.84
C SER A 284 15.31 3.65 -3.85
N ASP A 285 14.07 3.26 -4.10
CA ASP A 285 13.69 2.29 -5.12
C ASP A 285 13.08 2.97 -6.36
N HIS A 286 12.45 4.13 -6.18
CA HIS A 286 11.90 4.97 -7.24
C HIS A 286 12.67 6.29 -7.44
N PRO A 287 12.76 6.81 -8.69
CA PRO A 287 13.36 8.12 -8.96
C PRO A 287 12.55 9.28 -8.36
N LEU A 288 13.23 10.32 -7.89
CA LEU A 288 12.67 11.59 -7.40
C LEU A 288 11.81 11.53 -6.12
N VAL A 289 11.38 10.35 -5.68
CA VAL A 289 10.56 10.19 -4.47
C VAL A 289 11.32 10.67 -3.23
N ARG A 290 12.57 10.24 -3.09
CA ARG A 290 13.45 10.69 -2.01
C ARG A 290 13.63 12.20 -2.05
N GLU A 291 13.96 12.75 -3.22
CA GLU A 291 14.17 14.18 -3.42
C GLU A 291 12.91 15.02 -3.13
N ALA A 292 11.72 14.51 -3.49
CA ALA A 292 10.46 15.15 -3.12
C ALA A 292 10.25 15.17 -1.60
N ALA A 293 10.54 14.08 -0.90
CA ALA A 293 10.40 13.97 0.55
C ALA A 293 11.27 14.99 1.31
N PHE A 294 12.51 15.23 0.83
CA PHE A 294 13.42 16.23 1.41
C PHE A 294 12.81 17.64 1.51
N THR A 295 11.84 17.98 0.64
CA THR A 295 11.17 19.29 0.67
C THR A 295 10.23 19.47 1.86
N TYR A 296 9.83 18.40 2.55
CA TYR A 296 8.92 18.45 3.69
C TYR A 296 9.64 18.32 5.04
N TYR A 297 10.86 17.80 5.05
CA TYR A 297 11.61 17.50 6.28
C TYR A 297 12.06 18.75 7.04
N SER A 298 12.32 19.88 6.36
CA SER A 298 12.82 21.09 7.05
C SER A 298 11.86 21.54 8.14
N GLU A 299 10.58 21.72 7.80
CA GLU A 299 9.55 22.17 8.73
C GLU A 299 9.37 21.20 9.91
N LEU A 300 9.45 19.89 9.65
CA LEU A 300 9.36 18.86 10.68
C LEU A 300 10.53 18.92 11.65
N LEU A 301 11.75 19.01 11.14
CA LEU A 301 12.95 19.13 11.95
C LEU A 301 12.92 20.44 12.76
N ASP A 302 12.40 21.52 12.17
CA ASP A 302 12.24 22.82 12.84
C ASP A 302 11.22 22.78 13.97
N ALA A 303 10.11 22.07 13.80
CA ALA A 303 9.14 21.81 14.85
C ALA A 303 9.65 20.82 15.93
N GLY A 304 10.78 20.16 15.70
CA GLY A 304 11.35 19.17 16.62
C GLY A 304 10.72 17.78 16.50
N CYS A 305 10.16 17.44 15.34
CA CYS A 305 9.84 16.06 14.99
C CYS A 305 11.12 15.25 14.75
N LEU A 306 11.04 13.93 14.93
CA LEU A 306 12.18 13.04 14.72
C LEU A 306 12.01 12.27 13.42
N ILE A 307 13.05 12.28 12.58
CA ILE A 307 13.06 11.57 11.30
C ILE A 307 14.18 10.53 11.34
N TYR A 308 13.81 9.26 11.30
CA TYR A 308 14.71 8.11 11.30
C TYR A 308 14.84 7.56 9.88
N ARG A 309 16.07 7.39 9.42
CA ARG A 309 16.38 6.80 8.11
C ARG A 309 16.91 5.39 8.29
N TYR A 310 16.11 4.41 7.93
CA TYR A 310 16.46 3.00 8.03
C TYR A 310 17.53 2.62 7.03
N TYR A 311 18.64 2.02 7.50
CA TYR A 311 19.81 1.71 6.67
C TYR A 311 20.04 0.22 6.40
N GLN A 312 19.45 -0.69 7.19
CA GLN A 312 19.67 -2.13 7.07
C GLN A 312 18.77 -2.80 6.02
N GLY A 313 18.69 -2.22 4.83
CA GLY A 313 17.85 -2.72 3.73
C GLY A 313 16.99 -1.64 3.08
N PHE A 314 15.81 -2.03 2.61
CA PHE A 314 14.76 -1.13 2.15
C PHE A 314 13.56 -1.20 3.09
N TYR A 315 13.18 -0.04 3.61
CA TYR A 315 12.06 0.11 4.55
C TYR A 315 10.80 0.49 3.79
N HIS A 316 9.85 -0.44 3.76
CA HIS A 316 8.60 -0.34 3.01
C HIS A 316 7.37 -0.51 3.89
N VAL A 317 7.50 -0.41 5.22
CA VAL A 317 6.37 -0.46 6.15
C VAL A 317 5.36 0.66 5.85
N LYS A 318 4.06 0.35 5.98
CA LYS A 318 2.95 1.33 5.98
C LYS A 318 2.17 1.22 7.28
N ALA A 319 2.64 1.95 8.29
CA ALA A 319 2.03 1.92 9.60
C ALA A 319 1.92 3.31 10.21
N VAL A 320 0.83 3.57 10.93
CA VAL A 320 0.66 4.76 11.77
C VAL A 320 0.27 4.29 13.16
N ILE A 321 1.08 4.60 14.16
CA ILE A 321 0.86 4.23 15.55
C ILE A 321 0.54 5.48 16.35
N ILE A 322 -0.58 5.46 17.05
CA ILE A 322 -1.08 6.57 17.86
C ILE A 322 -1.16 6.11 19.31
N ASP A 323 -0.37 6.75 20.15
CA ASP A 323 -0.18 6.42 21.56
C ASP A 323 0.11 4.91 21.75
N ASP A 324 -0.52 4.27 22.74
CA ASP A 324 -0.33 2.85 23.08
C ASP A 324 -1.53 1.96 22.69
N HIS A 325 -2.55 2.50 22.00
CA HIS A 325 -3.83 1.79 21.79
C HIS A 325 -4.29 1.67 20.34
N LEU A 326 -3.72 2.44 19.41
CA LEU A 326 -4.19 2.47 18.02
C LEU A 326 -3.05 2.22 17.03
N SER A 327 -3.17 1.13 16.28
CA SER A 327 -2.28 0.78 15.16
C SER A 327 -3.05 0.76 13.85
N ILE A 328 -2.59 1.52 12.86
CA ILE A 328 -3.15 1.51 11.51
C ILE A 328 -2.12 0.87 10.60
N ILE A 329 -2.42 -0.30 10.06
CA ILE A 329 -1.51 -1.07 9.18
C ILE A 329 -2.26 -1.44 7.91
N GLY A 330 -1.62 -1.34 6.76
CA GLY A 330 -2.26 -1.66 5.50
C GLY A 330 -1.38 -1.44 4.28
N THR A 331 -1.99 -0.95 3.21
CA THR A 331 -1.31 -0.77 1.92
C THR A 331 -0.91 0.66 1.62
N ALA A 332 -1.55 1.63 2.27
CA ALA A 332 -1.42 3.04 1.94
C ALA A 332 -0.12 3.66 2.44
N ASN A 333 0.68 4.22 1.53
CA ASN A 333 1.83 5.04 1.91
C ASN A 333 1.37 6.41 2.43
N PHE A 334 2.29 7.15 3.06
CA PHE A 334 2.08 8.55 3.46
C PHE A 334 2.44 9.53 2.31
N ASP A 335 1.89 9.29 1.12
CA ASP A 335 2.14 10.04 -0.11
C ASP A 335 0.86 10.50 -0.83
N LYS A 336 0.97 11.50 -1.70
CA LYS A 336 -0.17 12.04 -2.46
C LYS A 336 -0.81 11.00 -3.38
N ARG A 337 -0.05 10.03 -3.86
CA ARG A 337 -0.56 8.99 -4.74
C ARG A 337 -1.53 8.05 -4.00
N SER A 338 -1.20 7.60 -2.81
CA SER A 338 -2.08 6.82 -1.94
C SER A 338 -3.29 7.64 -1.49
N LEU A 339 -3.08 8.94 -1.20
CA LEU A 339 -4.14 9.85 -0.77
C LEU A 339 -5.16 10.12 -1.89
N PHE A 340 -4.72 10.22 -3.14
CA PHE A 340 -5.52 10.81 -4.22
C PHE A 340 -5.66 9.98 -5.48
N LEU A 341 -5.00 8.83 -5.65
CA LEU A 341 -5.03 8.09 -6.92
C LEU A 341 -5.15 6.58 -6.76
N ASN A 342 -4.55 6.01 -5.73
CA ASN A 342 -4.56 4.56 -5.54
C ASN A 342 -5.82 4.08 -4.83
N GLU A 343 -6.23 2.87 -5.18
CA GLU A 343 -7.12 2.06 -4.35
C GLU A 343 -6.28 1.42 -3.25
N GLU A 344 -6.59 1.74 -1.99
CA GLU A 344 -5.86 1.26 -0.80
C GLU A 344 -6.83 0.62 0.19
N VAL A 345 -6.28 -0.08 1.17
CA VAL A 345 -7.02 -0.69 2.27
C VAL A 345 -6.14 -0.72 3.52
N ASN A 346 -6.72 -0.36 4.65
CA ASN A 346 -6.05 -0.33 5.94
C ASN A 346 -6.93 -0.99 7.02
N VAL A 347 -6.26 -1.52 8.03
CA VAL A 347 -6.84 -2.06 9.25
C VAL A 347 -6.48 -1.12 10.39
N GLU A 348 -7.48 -0.51 10.99
CA GLU A 348 -7.37 0.26 12.22
C GLU A 348 -7.61 -0.70 13.39
N ILE A 349 -6.58 -0.97 14.18
CA ILE A 349 -6.58 -1.93 15.27
C ILE A 349 -6.56 -1.15 16.58
N ASP A 350 -7.60 -1.33 17.37
CA ASP A 350 -7.86 -0.65 18.65
C ASP A 350 -7.71 -1.69 19.77
N ASP A 351 -6.46 -2.01 20.08
CA ASP A 351 -6.05 -3.05 21.03
C ASP A 351 -4.65 -2.74 21.58
N GLU A 352 -4.57 -2.51 22.88
CA GLU A 352 -3.33 -2.07 23.54
C GLU A 352 -2.21 -3.12 23.47
N ALA A 353 -2.54 -4.40 23.62
CA ALA A 353 -1.53 -5.46 23.59
C ALA A 353 -0.91 -5.57 22.20
N PHE A 354 -1.75 -5.60 21.16
CA PHE A 354 -1.30 -5.61 19.77
C PHE A 354 -0.52 -4.34 19.42
N THR A 355 -0.99 -3.16 19.83
CA THR A 355 -0.29 -1.91 19.55
C THR A 355 1.09 -1.85 20.20
N ARG A 356 1.24 -2.36 21.42
CA ARG A 356 2.55 -2.46 22.08
C ARG A 356 3.48 -3.44 21.37
N GLU A 357 2.98 -4.57 20.88
CA GLU A 357 3.77 -5.51 20.06
C GLU A 357 4.32 -4.83 18.80
N VAL A 358 3.45 -4.20 18.02
CA VAL A 358 3.84 -3.47 16.80
C VAL A 358 4.85 -2.37 17.13
N TYR A 359 4.62 -1.63 18.22
CA TYR A 359 5.52 -0.56 18.62
C TYR A 359 6.90 -1.09 19.02
N ALA A 360 6.97 -2.24 19.70
CA ALA A 360 8.24 -2.89 20.02
C ALA A 360 9.02 -3.31 18.74
N THR A 361 8.33 -3.84 17.71
CA THR A 361 8.94 -4.12 16.40
C THR A 361 9.50 -2.85 15.77
N ILE A 362 8.75 -1.74 15.82
CA ILE A 362 9.20 -0.45 15.29
C ILE A 362 10.42 0.09 16.03
N GLU A 363 10.51 -0.09 17.36
CA GLU A 363 11.69 0.33 18.12
C GLU A 363 12.95 -0.46 17.71
N GLU A 364 12.82 -1.73 17.32
CA GLU A 364 13.92 -2.49 16.71
C GLU A 364 14.33 -1.92 15.34
N ASP A 365 13.38 -1.42 14.56
CA ASP A 365 13.66 -0.75 13.28
C ASP A 365 14.33 0.62 13.48
N ILE A 366 13.97 1.34 14.54
CA ILE A 366 14.62 2.59 14.96
C ILE A 366 16.08 2.33 15.34
N LYS A 367 16.39 1.23 16.02
CA LYS A 367 17.80 0.86 16.35
C LYS A 367 18.64 0.60 15.08
N LYS A 368 18.01 0.25 13.97
CA LYS A 368 18.62 0.05 12.64
C LYS A 368 18.48 1.28 11.74
N SER A 369 18.21 2.43 12.34
CA SER A 369 18.01 3.70 11.66
C SER A 369 18.96 4.78 12.19
N GLU A 370 19.34 5.72 11.33
CA GLU A 370 20.02 6.93 11.75
C GLU A 370 19.01 8.06 11.98
N LEU A 371 19.22 8.86 13.03
CA LEU A 371 18.43 10.07 13.24
C LEU A 371 18.94 11.18 12.30
N LEU A 372 18.06 11.70 11.43
CA LEU A 372 18.37 12.81 10.55
C LEU A 372 18.41 14.13 11.35
N THR A 373 19.62 14.64 11.59
CA THR A 373 19.82 15.92 12.28
C THR A 373 19.67 17.10 11.32
N LYS A 374 19.36 18.30 11.85
CA LYS A 374 19.38 19.55 11.06
C LYS A 374 20.73 19.80 10.39
N THR A 375 21.83 19.46 11.06
CA THR A 375 23.19 19.61 10.51
C THR A 375 23.45 18.64 9.35
N ALA A 376 23.02 17.38 9.46
CA ALA A 376 23.11 16.43 8.36
C ALA A 376 22.20 16.85 7.19
N PHE A 377 21.02 17.37 7.51
CA PHE A 377 20.07 17.92 6.54
C PHE A 377 20.69 19.11 5.79
N SER A 378 21.30 20.10 6.46
CA SER A 378 21.86 21.28 5.79
C SER A 378 23.05 21.00 4.87
N LYS A 379 23.78 19.90 5.09
CA LYS A 379 24.94 19.46 4.28
C LYS A 379 24.58 18.84 2.92
N ARG A 380 23.32 18.90 2.50
CA ARG A 380 22.89 18.45 1.16
C ARG A 380 23.65 19.19 0.06
N THR A 381 24.03 18.45 -0.99
CA THR A 381 24.80 19.03 -2.09
C THR A 381 23.92 19.97 -2.91
N PHE A 382 24.45 21.09 -3.39
CA PHE A 382 23.71 22.03 -4.24
C PHE A 382 23.11 21.38 -5.50
N ARG A 383 23.72 20.27 -5.98
CA ARG A 383 23.23 19.46 -7.10
C ARG A 383 21.92 18.69 -6.81
N GLN A 384 21.53 18.53 -5.54
CA GLN A 384 20.28 17.89 -5.15
C GLN A 384 19.06 18.82 -5.30
N ARG A 385 19.25 20.14 -5.17
CA ARG A 385 18.14 21.11 -5.17
C ARG A 385 17.27 21.11 -6.44
N PRO A 386 17.83 21.05 -7.67
CA PRO A 386 16.99 20.97 -8.87
C PRO A 386 16.12 19.71 -8.90
N ALA A 387 16.65 18.58 -8.43
CA ALA A 387 15.90 17.33 -8.35
C ALA A 387 14.81 17.38 -7.25
N GLU A 388 15.07 18.08 -6.14
CA GLU A 388 14.05 18.37 -5.11
C GLU A 388 12.90 19.21 -5.67
N TRP A 389 13.20 20.25 -6.46
CA TRP A 389 12.16 21.07 -7.11
C TRP A 389 11.34 20.28 -8.12
N LEU A 390 11.99 19.47 -8.95
CA LEU A 390 11.31 18.61 -9.91
C LEU A 390 10.45 17.56 -9.17
N GLY A 391 11.00 16.92 -8.14
CA GLY A 391 10.27 15.98 -7.29
C GLY A 391 9.06 16.63 -6.64
N ARG A 392 9.19 17.87 -6.15
CA ARG A 392 8.06 18.63 -5.59
C ARG A 392 6.99 18.93 -6.63
N ALA A 393 7.37 19.36 -7.82
CA ALA A 393 6.44 19.64 -8.91
C ALA A 393 5.67 18.38 -9.35
N LEU A 394 6.33 17.23 -9.33
CA LEU A 394 5.73 15.93 -9.68
C LEU A 394 5.09 15.19 -8.51
N SER A 395 5.15 15.75 -7.30
CA SER A 395 4.78 15.07 -6.04
C SER A 395 3.37 14.50 -6.01
N TYR A 396 2.44 14.99 -6.82
CA TYR A 396 1.09 14.43 -6.91
C TYR A 396 1.06 13.01 -7.49
N PHE A 397 2.04 12.67 -8.34
CA PHE A 397 2.12 11.38 -9.04
C PHE A 397 3.17 10.43 -8.46
N LEU A 398 4.04 10.95 -7.57
CA LEU A 398 5.11 10.23 -6.91
C LEU A 398 4.61 9.38 -5.75
#